data_AF-F9RQP1-F1
#
_entry.id   AF-F9RQP1-F1
#
_cell.length_a   1.000
_cell.length_b   1.000
_cell.length_c   1.000
_cell.angle_alpha   90.00
_cell.angle_beta   90.00
_cell.angle_gamma   90.00
#
_symmetry.space_group_name_H-M   'P 1'
#
loop_
_entity.id
_entity.type
_entity.pdbx_description
1 polymer ?
#
loop_
_entity_poly.entity_id
_entity_poly.type
_entity_poly.pdbx_seq_one_letter_code
_entity_poly.pdbx_strand_id
1 'polypeptide(L)'
;MKKHLLTLAVCMSFSFPSLASDADCGIWLCLPQGFPSGCGDAKSAFKDRLKKFKPPLPDFASCLLKDAPIQGSTMTSREQPAARMNNGSFIDGRECVRYVNSGGQDHELIWEPIGCIDTWYFAETFMDGQRYGEKFYYQR
;
A
#
# COMPACT_ATOMS: atom_id res chain seq x y z
N MET A 1 -37.39 38.61 -37.14
CA MET A 1 -36.35 37.64 -37.52
C MET A 1 -35.20 37.72 -36.51
N LYS A 2 -35.17 36.86 -35.48
CA LYS A 2 -34.10 36.83 -34.47
C LYS A 2 -33.49 35.43 -34.47
N LYS A 3 -32.18 35.38 -34.74
CA LYS A 3 -31.40 34.16 -34.98
C LYS A 3 -30.98 33.59 -33.62
N HIS A 4 -31.38 32.36 -33.32
CA HIS A 4 -30.93 31.65 -32.13
C HIS A 4 -29.50 31.14 -32.36
N LEU A 5 -28.57 31.66 -31.57
CA LEU A 5 -27.19 31.18 -31.50
C LEU A 5 -27.21 29.86 -30.69
N LEU A 6 -26.82 28.75 -31.31
CA LEU A 6 -26.53 27.50 -30.61
C LEU A 6 -25.15 27.60 -29.95
N THR A 7 -25.12 27.59 -28.61
CA THR A 7 -23.88 27.51 -27.84
C THR A 7 -23.49 26.04 -27.67
N LEU A 8 -22.37 25.62 -28.27
CA LEU A 8 -21.74 24.33 -28.04
C LEU A 8 -21.18 24.30 -26.61
N ALA A 9 -21.76 23.48 -25.73
CA ALA A 9 -21.20 23.21 -24.41
C ALA A 9 -20.09 22.15 -24.53
N VAL A 10 -18.83 22.56 -24.43
CA VAL A 10 -17.67 21.67 -24.33
C VAL A 10 -17.58 21.17 -22.89
N CYS A 11 -17.91 19.90 -22.66
CA CYS A 11 -17.70 19.22 -21.38
C CYS A 11 -16.19 18.97 -21.18
N MET A 12 -15.48 19.91 -20.55
CA MET A 12 -14.15 19.63 -20.01
C MET A 12 -14.29 18.63 -18.87
N SER A 13 -13.78 17.41 -19.07
CA SER A 13 -13.61 16.40 -18.03
C SER A 13 -12.60 16.90 -17.00
N PHE A 14 -13.06 17.58 -15.96
CA PHE A 14 -12.24 17.91 -14.80
C PHE A 14 -11.94 16.61 -14.05
N SER A 15 -10.72 16.10 -14.17
CA SER A 15 -10.18 15.11 -13.25
C SER A 15 -10.03 15.75 -11.88
N PHE A 16 -11.03 15.59 -11.01
CA PHE A 16 -10.93 16.00 -9.62
C PHE A 16 -9.82 15.18 -8.93
N PRO A 17 -9.01 15.80 -8.05
CA PRO A 17 -8.13 15.03 -7.18
C PRO A 17 -9.00 14.07 -6.37
N SER A 18 -8.72 12.76 -6.42
CA SER A 18 -9.51 11.79 -5.67
C SER A 18 -9.28 12.04 -4.19
N LEU A 19 -10.29 12.56 -3.49
CA LEU A 19 -10.43 12.30 -2.07
C LEU A 19 -10.36 10.78 -1.89
N ALA A 20 -9.50 10.31 -0.99
CA ALA A 20 -9.49 8.91 -0.65
C ALA A 20 -10.90 8.51 -0.19
N SER A 21 -11.38 7.35 -0.62
CA SER A 21 -12.67 6.85 -0.16
C SER A 21 -12.61 6.57 1.34
N ASP A 22 -13.73 6.62 2.05
CA ASP A 22 -13.83 6.21 3.45
C ASP A 22 -13.22 4.81 3.68
N ALA A 23 -13.35 3.91 2.72
CA ALA A 23 -12.73 2.59 2.75
C ALA A 23 -11.20 2.64 2.63
N ASP A 24 -10.65 3.53 1.78
CA ASP A 24 -9.19 3.76 1.69
C ASP A 24 -8.67 4.34 3.01
N CYS A 25 -9.39 5.30 3.59
CA CYS A 25 -9.00 5.93 4.85
C CYS A 25 -9.12 4.98 6.05
N GLY A 26 -10.07 4.04 6.00
CA GLY A 26 -10.19 2.97 6.98
C GLY A 26 -8.95 2.05 7.05
N ILE A 27 -8.10 2.02 6.01
CA ILE A 27 -6.84 1.24 6.04
C ILE A 27 -5.94 1.71 7.18
N TRP A 28 -5.87 3.01 7.47
CA TRP A 28 -5.04 3.57 8.56
C TRP A 28 -5.44 3.06 9.94
N LEU A 29 -6.72 2.73 10.14
CA LEU A 29 -7.23 2.20 11.40
C LEU A 29 -7.13 0.66 11.48
N CYS A 30 -7.32 0.00 10.35
CA CYS A 30 -7.47 -1.46 10.29
C CYS A 30 -6.16 -2.22 10.06
N LEU A 31 -5.23 -1.67 9.27
CA LEU A 31 -3.95 -2.29 8.96
C LEU A 31 -3.08 -2.57 10.20
N PRO A 32 -2.94 -1.65 11.18
CA PRO A 32 -2.11 -1.88 12.37
C PRO A 32 -2.58 -3.05 13.24
N GLN A 33 -3.82 -3.50 13.03
CA GLN A 33 -4.45 -4.62 13.74
C GLN A 33 -4.59 -5.86 12.86
N GLY A 34 -4.03 -5.85 11.64
CA GLY A 34 -4.10 -6.98 10.71
C GLY A 34 -5.47 -7.20 10.04
N PHE A 35 -6.30 -6.15 9.96
CA PHE A 35 -7.68 -6.21 9.45
C PHE A 35 -8.57 -7.20 10.22
N PRO A 36 -8.90 -6.91 11.49
CA PRO A 36 -9.82 -7.74 12.29
C PRO A 36 -11.25 -7.74 11.71
N SER A 37 -12.16 -8.49 12.34
CA SER A 37 -13.58 -8.45 11.99
C SER A 37 -14.12 -7.02 12.00
N GLY A 38 -14.87 -6.64 10.96
CA GLY A 38 -15.35 -5.26 10.76
C GLY A 38 -14.48 -4.42 9.82
N CYS A 39 -13.25 -4.85 9.50
CA CYS A 39 -12.35 -4.16 8.57
C CYS A 39 -12.42 -4.67 7.12
N GLY A 40 -13.55 -5.27 6.71
CA GLY A 40 -13.70 -5.93 5.40
C GLY A 40 -13.52 -4.98 4.21
N ASP A 41 -14.10 -3.79 4.30
CA ASP A 41 -14.03 -2.78 3.23
C ASP A 41 -12.62 -2.19 3.12
N ALA A 42 -12.01 -1.86 4.26
CA ALA A 42 -10.62 -1.39 4.31
C ALA A 42 -9.65 -2.45 3.75
N LYS A 43 -9.84 -3.74 4.06
CA LYS A 43 -9.02 -4.83 3.52
C LYS A 43 -9.19 -4.95 2.00
N SER A 44 -10.40 -4.76 1.51
CA SER A 44 -10.70 -4.78 0.08
C SER A 44 -10.06 -3.59 -0.64
N ALA A 45 -10.19 -2.38 -0.08
CA ALA A 45 -9.52 -1.18 -0.57
C ALA A 45 -8.00 -1.37 -0.60
N PHE A 46 -7.39 -1.87 0.47
CA PHE A 46 -5.97 -2.20 0.52
C PHE A 46 -5.54 -3.12 -0.63
N LYS A 47 -6.24 -4.25 -0.81
CA LYS A 47 -5.95 -5.19 -1.92
C LYS A 47 -6.10 -4.52 -3.29
N ASP A 48 -7.12 -3.67 -3.46
CA ASP A 48 -7.36 -2.98 -4.72
C ASP A 48 -6.29 -1.93 -5.03
N ARG A 49 -5.72 -1.28 -4.01
CA ARG A 49 -4.56 -0.41 -4.16
C ARG A 49 -3.35 -1.19 -4.65
N LEU A 50 -3.07 -2.36 -4.05
CA LEU A 50 -1.94 -3.21 -4.47
C LEU A 50 -2.08 -3.68 -5.91
N LYS A 51 -3.26 -4.17 -6.30
CA LYS A 51 -3.57 -4.58 -7.69
C LYS A 51 -3.40 -3.44 -8.69
N LYS A 52 -3.56 -2.19 -8.26
CA LYS A 52 -3.40 -0.98 -9.07
C LYS A 52 -1.99 -0.38 -8.94
N PHE A 53 -1.03 -1.11 -8.36
CA PHE A 53 0.34 -0.67 -8.11
C PHE A 53 0.43 0.65 -7.33
N LYS A 54 -0.56 0.93 -6.47
CA LYS A 54 -0.54 2.07 -5.56
C LYS A 54 0.18 1.71 -4.26
N PRO A 55 0.63 2.71 -3.48
CA PRO A 55 1.09 2.48 -2.11
C PRO A 55 0.00 1.82 -1.25
N PRO A 56 0.36 0.95 -0.29
CA PRO A 56 -0.57 0.17 0.53
C PRO A 56 -1.56 1.04 1.31
N LEU A 57 -1.12 2.19 1.80
CA LEU A 57 -1.96 3.19 2.44
C LEU A 57 -2.15 4.41 1.51
N PRO A 58 -3.31 5.09 1.55
CA PRO A 58 -3.44 6.42 0.96
C PRO A 58 -2.58 7.44 1.70
N ASP A 59 -2.31 8.56 1.04
CA ASP A 59 -1.74 9.71 1.72
C ASP A 59 -2.67 10.12 2.88
N PHE A 60 -2.13 10.26 4.08
CA PHE A 60 -2.96 10.50 5.28
C PHE A 60 -3.69 11.84 5.21
N ALA A 61 -3.10 12.88 4.60
CA ALA A 61 -3.74 14.19 4.51
C ALA A 61 -5.03 14.14 3.66
N SER A 62 -5.12 13.20 2.70
CA SER A 62 -6.35 12.96 1.94
C SER A 62 -7.51 12.38 2.75
N CYS A 63 -7.22 11.87 3.96
CA CYS A 63 -8.17 11.30 4.92
C CYS A 63 -8.54 12.25 6.05
N LEU A 64 -7.93 13.44 6.11
CA LEU A 64 -8.27 14.46 7.08
C LEU A 64 -9.50 15.25 6.63
N LEU A 65 -10.45 15.44 7.53
CA LEU A 65 -11.57 16.36 7.32
C LEU A 65 -11.04 17.80 7.29
N LYS A 66 -11.35 18.54 6.23
CA LYS A 66 -10.82 19.88 5.97
C LYS A 66 -11.19 20.93 7.02
N ASP A 67 -12.24 20.69 7.81
CA ASP A 67 -12.85 21.67 8.71
C ASP A 67 -12.76 21.30 10.20
N ALA A 68 -11.97 20.30 10.57
CA ALA A 68 -11.83 19.88 11.96
C ALA A 68 -10.67 20.65 12.63
N PRO A 69 -10.90 21.40 13.73
CA PRO A 69 -9.84 22.06 14.49
C PRO A 69 -9.13 21.03 15.36
N ILE A 70 -8.43 20.09 14.73
CA ILE A 70 -7.70 19.05 15.44
C ILE A 70 -6.21 19.37 15.33
N GLN A 71 -5.55 19.54 16.49
CA GLN A 71 -4.13 19.25 16.62
C GLN A 71 -3.97 17.73 16.41
N GLY A 72 -4.05 17.30 15.15
CA GLY A 72 -4.05 15.88 14.79
C GLY A 72 -2.66 15.29 14.96
N SER A 73 -2.59 14.05 15.41
CA SER A 73 -1.35 13.29 15.37
C SER A 73 -0.85 13.16 13.94
N THR A 74 0.47 13.23 13.76
CA THR A 74 1.11 13.02 12.46
C THR A 74 1.16 11.52 12.17
N MET A 75 0.35 11.08 11.22
CA MET A 75 0.35 9.69 10.77
C MET A 75 1.25 9.53 9.54
N THR A 76 2.17 8.56 9.60
CA THR A 76 3.02 8.20 8.46
C THR A 76 3.10 6.68 8.31
N SER A 77 3.47 6.22 7.11
CA SER A 77 3.60 4.79 6.83
C SER A 77 4.89 4.50 6.09
N ARG A 78 5.49 3.36 6.39
CA ARG A 78 6.67 2.85 5.70
C ARG A 78 6.35 1.49 5.10
N GLU A 79 6.73 1.31 3.85
CA GLU A 79 6.69 0.01 3.17
C GLU A 79 8.12 -0.43 2.86
N GLN A 80 8.44 -1.70 3.09
CA GLN A 80 9.72 -2.32 2.74
C GLN A 80 9.51 -3.76 2.26
N PRO A 81 10.43 -4.32 1.45
CA PRO A 81 10.42 -5.73 1.11
C PRO A 81 10.78 -6.60 2.32
N ALA A 82 10.37 -7.87 2.27
CA ALA A 82 10.81 -8.93 3.17
C ALA A 82 10.91 -10.27 2.43
N ALA A 83 12.01 -10.99 2.68
CA ALA A 83 12.19 -12.32 2.13
C ALA A 83 11.39 -13.31 2.97
N ARG A 84 10.45 -14.01 2.35
CA ARG A 84 9.71 -15.08 3.01
C ARG A 84 10.54 -16.36 2.99
N MET A 85 10.76 -16.93 4.17
CA MET A 85 11.55 -18.14 4.35
C MET A 85 10.66 -19.40 4.28
N ASN A 86 11.25 -20.54 3.93
CA ASN A 86 10.56 -21.82 3.86
C ASN A 86 9.88 -22.27 5.18
N ASN A 87 10.39 -21.83 6.33
CA ASN A 87 9.82 -22.09 7.65
C ASN A 87 8.66 -21.13 8.03
N GLY A 88 8.27 -20.23 7.12
CA GLY A 88 7.22 -19.25 7.34
C GLY A 88 7.66 -17.95 8.02
N SER A 89 8.94 -17.80 8.40
CA SER A 89 9.47 -16.54 8.91
C SER A 89 9.75 -15.53 7.79
N PHE A 90 10.02 -14.29 8.18
CA PHE A 90 10.36 -13.20 7.28
C PHE A 90 11.71 -12.58 7.66
N ILE A 91 12.48 -12.18 6.67
CA ILE A 91 13.69 -11.35 6.83
C ILE A 91 13.38 -9.96 6.28
N ASP A 92 13.27 -8.99 7.17
CA ASP A 92 12.93 -7.61 6.83
C ASP A 92 14.01 -6.90 6.02
N GLY A 93 13.59 -6.04 5.09
CA GLY A 93 14.49 -5.21 4.29
C GLY A 93 15.29 -6.00 3.25
N ARG A 94 14.92 -7.26 2.99
CA ARG A 94 15.56 -8.13 2.00
C ARG A 94 14.53 -8.60 1.00
N GLU A 95 14.92 -8.68 -0.26
CA GLU A 95 14.16 -9.39 -1.29
C GLU A 95 14.67 -10.83 -1.38
N CYS A 96 13.81 -11.75 -1.78
CA CYS A 96 14.21 -13.09 -2.19
C CYS A 96 14.56 -13.07 -3.67
N VAL A 97 15.85 -13.11 -3.97
CA VAL A 97 16.38 -13.07 -5.34
C VAL A 97 16.88 -14.45 -5.75
N ARG A 98 16.78 -14.75 -7.04
CA ARG A 98 17.27 -15.99 -7.64
C ARG A 98 18.34 -15.65 -8.66
N TYR A 99 19.50 -16.29 -8.55
CA TYR A 99 20.57 -16.14 -9.52
C TYR A 99 21.19 -17.49 -9.88
N VAL A 100 21.88 -17.52 -11.02
CA VAL A 100 22.64 -18.69 -11.48
C VAL A 100 24.07 -18.55 -10.98
N ASN A 101 24.56 -19.56 -10.28
CA ASN A 101 25.96 -19.67 -9.97
C ASN A 101 26.68 -20.40 -11.12
N SER A 102 27.50 -19.65 -11.87
CA SER A 102 28.30 -20.18 -12.99
C SER A 102 29.73 -20.57 -12.57
N GLY A 103 29.99 -20.73 -11.27
CA GLY A 103 31.32 -21.09 -10.74
C GLY A 103 31.75 -22.53 -10.99
N GLY A 104 30.90 -23.39 -11.57
CA GLY A 104 31.18 -24.79 -11.86
C GLY A 104 30.71 -25.24 -13.26
N GLN A 105 30.91 -26.54 -13.57
CA GLN A 105 30.46 -27.14 -14.85
C GLN A 105 28.92 -27.25 -14.95
N ASP A 106 28.22 -27.20 -13.80
CA ASP A 106 26.78 -27.21 -13.70
C ASP A 106 26.25 -25.85 -13.23
N HIS A 107 25.25 -25.32 -13.93
CA HIS A 107 24.55 -24.10 -13.54
C HIS A 107 23.61 -24.41 -12.37
N GLU A 108 24.00 -24.00 -11.16
CA GLU A 108 23.15 -24.11 -9.97
C GLU A 108 22.28 -22.86 -9.79
N LEU A 109 21.01 -23.05 -9.46
CA LEU A 109 20.09 -21.97 -9.14
C LEU A 109 20.10 -21.73 -7.63
N ILE A 110 20.62 -20.58 -7.23
CA ILE A 110 20.73 -20.21 -5.82
C ILE A 110 19.69 -19.13 -5.50
N TRP A 111 19.05 -19.28 -4.35
CA TRP A 111 18.16 -18.28 -3.76
C TRP A 111 18.91 -17.52 -2.68
N GLU A 112 18.79 -16.20 -2.67
CA GLU A 112 19.33 -15.33 -1.63
C GLU A 112 18.21 -14.46 -1.04
N PRO A 113 18.00 -14.45 0.28
CA PRO A 113 18.68 -15.26 1.30
C PRO A 113 18.49 -16.78 1.10
N ILE A 114 19.48 -17.58 1.49
CA ILE A 114 19.41 -19.05 1.36
C ILE A 114 18.16 -19.58 2.06
N GLY A 115 17.33 -20.32 1.33
CA GLY A 115 16.08 -20.89 1.84
C GLY A 115 14.88 -19.94 1.79
N CYS A 116 15.05 -18.73 1.23
CA CYS A 116 13.90 -17.90 0.87
C CYS A 116 13.13 -18.55 -0.28
N ILE A 117 11.82 -18.33 -0.29
CA ILE A 117 10.90 -18.91 -1.28
C ILE A 117 10.17 -17.85 -2.10
N ASP A 118 10.10 -16.61 -1.58
CA ASP A 118 9.34 -15.55 -2.21
C ASP A 118 9.70 -14.16 -1.64
N THR A 119 9.43 -13.11 -2.41
CA THR A 119 9.52 -11.72 -1.94
C THR A 119 8.14 -11.25 -1.53
N TRP A 120 8.03 -10.89 -0.25
CA TRP A 120 6.86 -10.26 0.33
C TRP A 120 7.18 -8.80 0.65
N TYR A 121 6.18 -8.06 1.08
CA TYR A 121 6.31 -6.69 1.58
C TYR A 121 5.71 -6.62 2.97
N PHE A 122 6.12 -5.62 3.73
CA PHE A 122 5.38 -5.24 4.93
C PHE A 122 5.14 -3.74 4.96
N ALA A 123 4.02 -3.38 5.56
CA ALA A 123 3.68 -2.00 5.87
C ALA A 123 3.69 -1.80 7.39
N GLU A 124 4.32 -0.71 7.80
CA GLU A 124 4.32 -0.19 9.16
C GLU A 124 3.63 1.17 9.18
N THR A 125 2.88 1.42 10.24
CA THR A 125 2.22 2.68 10.52
C THR A 125 2.86 3.35 11.72
N PHE A 126 2.90 4.67 11.71
CA PHE A 126 3.47 5.48 12.78
C PHE A 126 2.50 6.59 13.13
N MET A 127 2.37 6.87 14.42
CA MET A 127 1.64 7.99 14.99
C MET A 127 2.63 8.81 15.80
N ASP A 128 2.81 10.08 15.42
CA ASP A 128 3.76 11.00 16.06
C ASP A 128 5.19 10.44 16.12
N GLY A 129 5.58 9.74 15.04
CA GLY A 129 6.90 9.11 14.89
C GLY A 129 7.08 7.79 15.65
N GLN A 130 6.14 7.40 16.50
CA GLN A 130 6.16 6.10 17.18
C GLN A 130 5.40 5.05 16.37
N ARG A 131 5.87 3.80 16.37
CA ARG A 131 5.18 2.70 15.67
C ARG A 131 3.79 2.53 16.28
N TYR A 132 2.78 2.57 15.42
CA TYR A 132 1.37 2.38 15.77
C TYR A 132 0.94 1.01 15.26
N GLY A 133 0.66 0.10 16.19
CA GLY A 133 0.25 -1.29 15.92
C GLY A 133 1.33 -2.19 15.34
N GLU A 134 0.90 -3.35 14.87
CA GLU A 134 1.76 -4.39 14.33
C GLU A 134 2.10 -4.14 12.86
N LYS A 135 3.25 -4.66 12.45
CA LYS A 135 3.58 -4.71 11.04
C LYS A 135 2.67 -5.69 10.30
N PHE A 136 2.27 -5.35 9.09
CA PHE A 136 1.42 -6.21 8.28
C PHE A 136 2.16 -6.69 7.04
N TYR A 137 2.41 -8.00 6.95
CA TYR A 137 3.04 -8.64 5.78
C TYR A 137 2.00 -8.97 4.71
N TYR A 138 2.37 -8.79 3.44
CA TYR A 138 1.51 -9.06 2.29
C TYR A 138 2.32 -9.33 1.03
N GLN A 139 1.64 -9.84 0.00
CA GLN A 139 2.17 -10.04 -1.34
C GLN A 139 1.52 -9.04 -2.31
N ARG A 140 2.26 -8.57 -3.31
CA ARG A 140 1.77 -7.69 -4.38
C ARG A 140 1.27 -8.47 -5.58
#